data_AF-A0A059FJJ3-F1
#
_entry.id   AF-A0A059FJJ3-F1
#
_cell.length_a   1.000
_cell.length_b   1.000
_cell.length_c   1.000
_cell.angle_alpha   90.00
_cell.angle_beta   90.00
_cell.angle_gamma   90.00
#
_symmetry.space_group_name_H-M   'P 1'
#
loop_
_entity.id
_entity.type
_entity.pdbx_description
1 polymer ?
#
loop_
_entity_poly.entity_id
_entity_poly.type
_entity_poly.pdbx_seq_one_letter_code
_entity_poly.pdbx_strand_id
1 'polypeptide(L)'
;MSIPVLVLVSLTWSALLWTAASLLCRLRPLPHQAQAIWRVAAGMTVLPFLAALVLPGLPARQVADLPDLPMMEAFVVNSGAATAASPPAGLLAEMPSLATLVLGMLLLGWGLRFAAWLLGEVRLQHLKRASTASGLSAMRWARSLGLKHVPEIRLIPAGSPFVAGLARPVIYLPQGIRSSADVDQVIAHECVHLKRGDLVTRPVERLVSDVFWFSPFAWGMRGALDYWREAVVDAGASRLTGDRIAYARALTLVARLSRPVVALPVAAFILPRKGSLKMRLTHLLHDTPRQPKRLAAAAALALVLAVPVALAQGMLMKDAPIAQTAHYSHAVLDKAKLTSRFGTRVHPITKQPRMHNGIDLAEEEGKPIYAPADGEVLFADMKDDYGNLVELRVAADTRLRFGQMSVIDVSDGQQVKAGDVIGRIGQSGTATGPHLHFEVWHGDRPEDPEAEPGLVLADVLKEMAPRSTGPAPAAPAPQVQPAAAPANAPTAMPDACAALDTWFRDTPTPDSWAARLDEARIANATLGLEISPKAFNPETTAYPKPIYPRAAAASKKSGFCQVLFDIGPDGHPVNAEANCSDPVFVESARAMPDAEFVPAEVDGKAVTLSGVIYPLQYCIE
;
A
#
# COMPACT_ATOMS: atom_id res chain seq x y z
N MET A 1 -0.68 -0.95 -4.17
CA MET A 1 -1.47 -2.09 -4.70
C MET A 1 -1.11 -2.30 -6.16
N SER A 2 -0.76 -3.52 -6.57
CA SER A 2 -0.41 -3.80 -7.97
C SER A 2 -1.65 -3.81 -8.89
N ILE A 3 -1.47 -3.53 -10.18
CA ILE A 3 -2.55 -3.49 -11.18
C ILE A 3 -3.36 -4.82 -11.22
N PRO A 4 -2.74 -6.02 -11.19
CA PRO A 4 -3.47 -7.28 -11.17
C PRO A 4 -4.36 -7.44 -9.93
N VAL A 5 -3.88 -7.03 -8.76
CA VAL A 5 -4.64 -7.08 -7.51
C VAL A 5 -5.85 -6.14 -7.59
N LEU A 6 -5.67 -4.93 -8.11
CA LEU A 6 -6.77 -3.97 -8.29
C LEU A 6 -7.88 -4.53 -9.20
N VAL A 7 -7.51 -5.24 -10.28
CA VAL A 7 -8.48 -5.90 -11.18
C VAL A 7 -9.24 -7.00 -10.45
N LEU A 8 -8.55 -7.84 -9.66
CA LEU A 8 -9.19 -8.91 -8.88
C LEU A 8 -10.15 -8.37 -7.81
N VAL A 9 -9.72 -7.34 -7.08
CA VAL A 9 -10.56 -6.65 -6.09
C VAL A 9 -11.78 -6.05 -6.78
N SER A 10 -11.62 -5.45 -7.97
CA SER A 10 -12.74 -4.88 -8.73
C SER A 10 -13.73 -5.94 -9.21
N LEU A 11 -13.23 -7.12 -9.63
CA LEU A 11 -14.07 -8.24 -10.04
C LEU A 11 -14.89 -8.79 -8.86
N THR A 12 -14.23 -9.05 -7.73
CA THR A 12 -14.91 -9.55 -6.52
C THR A 12 -15.91 -8.55 -5.97
N TRP A 13 -15.54 -7.27 -5.91
CA TRP A 13 -16.42 -6.19 -5.49
C TRP A 13 -17.66 -6.04 -6.39
N SER A 14 -17.46 -6.01 -7.72
CA SER A 14 -18.58 -5.93 -8.65
C SER A 14 -19.50 -7.17 -8.59
N ALA A 15 -18.96 -8.35 -8.27
CA ALA A 15 -19.75 -9.55 -8.02
C ALA A 15 -20.65 -9.39 -6.78
N LEU A 16 -20.10 -8.91 -5.66
CA LEU A 16 -20.85 -8.67 -4.43
C LEU A 16 -21.96 -7.63 -4.61
N LEU A 17 -21.67 -6.54 -5.30
CA LEU A 17 -22.67 -5.51 -5.61
C LEU A 17 -23.79 -6.08 -6.49
N TRP A 18 -23.45 -6.91 -7.49
CA TRP A 18 -24.43 -7.55 -8.36
C TRP A 18 -25.33 -8.52 -7.59
N THR A 19 -24.77 -9.35 -6.71
CA THR A 19 -25.56 -10.29 -5.90
C THR A 19 -26.45 -9.56 -4.91
N ALA A 20 -25.93 -8.55 -4.20
CA ALA A 20 -26.71 -7.73 -3.27
C ALA A 20 -27.89 -7.02 -3.96
N ALA A 21 -27.63 -6.33 -5.09
CA ALA A 21 -28.67 -5.66 -5.86
C ALA A 21 -29.72 -6.65 -6.41
N SER A 22 -29.28 -7.83 -6.84
CA SER A 22 -30.17 -8.91 -7.29
C SER A 22 -31.07 -9.41 -6.16
N LEU A 23 -30.53 -9.64 -4.96
CA LEU A 23 -31.27 -10.09 -3.79
C LEU A 23 -32.30 -9.03 -3.35
N LEU A 24 -31.91 -7.75 -3.31
CA LEU A 24 -32.84 -6.66 -3.02
C LEU A 24 -33.98 -6.59 -4.05
N CYS A 25 -33.69 -6.82 -5.33
CA CYS A 25 -34.72 -6.85 -6.37
C CYS A 25 -35.66 -8.07 -6.27
N ARG A 26 -35.28 -9.17 -5.60
CA ARG A 26 -36.19 -10.30 -5.33
C ARG A 26 -37.34 -9.92 -4.40
N LEU A 27 -37.17 -8.84 -3.61
CA LEU A 27 -38.22 -8.29 -2.75
C LEU A 27 -39.31 -7.54 -3.52
N ARG A 28 -39.25 -7.54 -4.87
CA ARG A 28 -40.21 -6.88 -5.77
C ARG A 28 -40.42 -5.39 -5.45
N PRO A 29 -39.33 -4.58 -5.38
CA PRO A 29 -39.44 -3.13 -5.22
C PRO A 29 -40.17 -2.49 -6.41
N LEU A 30 -40.62 -1.25 -6.23
CA LEU A 30 -41.20 -0.47 -7.34
C LEU A 30 -40.14 -0.25 -8.44
N PRO A 31 -40.52 -0.13 -9.73
CA PRO A 31 -39.54 0.01 -10.82
C PRO A 31 -38.51 1.14 -10.62
N HIS A 32 -38.93 2.27 -10.07
CA HIS A 32 -38.02 3.38 -9.79
C HIS A 32 -37.06 3.07 -8.64
N GLN A 33 -37.51 2.32 -7.63
CA GLN A 33 -36.66 1.83 -6.53
C GLN A 33 -35.67 0.78 -7.03
N ALA A 34 -36.13 -0.16 -7.86
CA ALA A 34 -35.28 -1.15 -8.50
C ALA A 34 -34.18 -0.49 -9.34
N GLN A 35 -34.55 0.50 -10.16
CA GLN A 35 -33.57 1.28 -10.93
C GLN A 35 -32.59 2.02 -10.01
N ALA A 36 -33.06 2.61 -8.90
CA ALA A 36 -32.19 3.28 -7.94
C ALA A 36 -31.19 2.32 -7.29
N ILE A 37 -31.62 1.11 -6.88
CA ILE A 37 -30.74 0.06 -6.35
C ILE A 37 -29.63 -0.27 -7.35
N TRP A 38 -29.99 -0.50 -8.61
CA TRP A 38 -29.00 -0.80 -9.65
C TRP A 38 -28.09 0.39 -9.98
N ARG A 39 -28.56 1.63 -9.86
CA ARG A 39 -27.73 2.83 -10.03
C ARG A 39 -26.70 2.96 -8.93
N VAL A 40 -27.11 2.74 -7.68
CA VAL A 40 -26.22 2.74 -6.52
C VAL A 40 -25.17 1.63 -6.67
N ALA A 41 -25.60 0.41 -7.00
CA ALA A 41 -24.69 -0.70 -7.24
C ALA A 41 -23.68 -0.39 -8.36
N ALA A 42 -24.12 0.14 -9.50
CA ALA A 42 -23.22 0.55 -10.58
C ALA A 42 -22.25 1.66 -10.14
N GLY A 43 -22.73 2.71 -9.47
CA GLY A 43 -21.88 3.80 -8.98
C GLY A 43 -20.82 3.32 -7.97
N MET A 44 -21.17 2.37 -7.10
CA MET A 44 -20.26 1.80 -6.11
C MET A 44 -19.16 0.93 -6.72
N THR A 45 -19.27 0.50 -7.99
CA THR A 45 -18.20 -0.28 -8.64
C THR A 45 -16.88 0.50 -8.75
N VAL A 46 -16.92 1.83 -8.74
CA VAL A 46 -15.74 2.71 -8.81
C VAL A 46 -14.99 2.81 -7.48
N LEU A 47 -15.63 2.39 -6.37
CA LEU A 47 -15.12 2.60 -5.02
C LEU A 47 -13.71 2.01 -4.76
N PRO A 48 -13.35 0.80 -5.23
CA PRO A 48 -11.99 0.28 -5.04
C PRO A 48 -10.90 1.16 -5.65
N PHE A 49 -11.18 1.82 -6.79
CA PHE A 49 -10.24 2.73 -7.43
C PHE A 49 -10.12 4.05 -6.65
N LEU A 50 -11.23 4.59 -6.15
CA LEU A 50 -11.22 5.79 -5.30
C LEU A 50 -10.52 5.52 -3.96
N ALA A 51 -10.76 4.35 -3.37
CA ALA A 51 -10.07 3.93 -2.15
C ALA A 51 -8.57 3.79 -2.38
N ALA A 52 -8.15 3.23 -3.52
CA ALA A 52 -6.73 3.14 -3.89
C ALA A 52 -6.04 4.49 -4.11
N LEU A 53 -6.80 5.56 -4.42
CA LEU A 53 -6.30 6.93 -4.56
C LEU A 53 -6.13 7.66 -3.22
N VAL A 54 -6.94 7.31 -2.21
CA VAL A 54 -7.03 8.03 -0.93
C VAL A 54 -6.32 7.29 0.21
N LEU A 55 -6.29 5.96 0.18
CA LEU A 55 -5.47 5.19 1.09
C LEU A 55 -4.01 5.53 0.76
N PRO A 56 -3.21 6.04 1.72
CA PRO A 56 -1.81 6.33 1.49
C PRO A 56 -1.20 5.09 0.87
N GLY A 57 -0.61 5.27 -0.32
CA GLY A 57 0.02 4.19 -1.03
C GLY A 57 0.94 3.48 -0.04
N LEU A 58 0.73 2.17 0.13
CA LEU A 58 1.81 1.29 0.54
C LEU A 58 3.05 1.80 -0.19
N PRO A 59 4.09 2.28 0.52
CA PRO A 59 5.25 2.84 -0.14
C PRO A 59 5.66 1.80 -1.17
N ALA A 60 5.67 2.22 -2.44
CA ALA A 60 6.34 1.43 -3.46
C ALA A 60 7.70 1.16 -2.85
N ARG A 61 8.00 -0.12 -2.61
CA ARG A 61 9.27 -0.61 -2.07
C ARG A 61 10.36 0.15 -2.82
N GLN A 62 10.88 1.21 -2.20
CA GLN A 62 12.13 1.79 -2.64
C GLN A 62 13.11 0.70 -2.25
N VAL A 63 13.43 -0.14 -3.23
CA VAL A 63 14.72 -0.80 -3.24
C VAL A 63 15.68 0.38 -3.21
N ALA A 64 16.18 0.71 -2.01
CA ALA A 64 17.29 1.65 -1.92
C ALA A 64 18.36 1.06 -2.82
N ASP A 65 18.76 1.81 -3.86
CA ASP A 65 19.90 1.43 -4.68
C ASP A 65 21.05 1.12 -3.71
N LEU A 66 21.47 -0.15 -3.70
CA LEU A 66 22.55 -0.59 -2.85
C LEU A 66 23.79 0.24 -3.21
N PRO A 67 24.53 0.80 -2.25
CA PRO A 67 25.77 1.51 -2.55
C PRO A 67 26.75 0.53 -3.22
N ASP A 68 27.13 0.83 -4.46
CA ASP A 68 28.25 0.15 -5.10
C ASP A 68 29.51 0.37 -4.24
N LEU A 69 30.19 -0.71 -3.91
CA LEU A 69 31.51 -0.60 -3.29
C LEU A 69 32.42 0.18 -4.27
N PRO A 70 33.19 1.19 -3.81
CA PRO A 70 34.08 1.91 -4.68
C PRO A 70 35.05 0.94 -5.36
N MET A 71 34.99 0.96 -6.69
CA MET A 71 35.66 0.11 -7.65
C MET A 71 37.15 -0.14 -7.33
N MET A 72 37.56 -1.41 -7.37
CA MET A 72 38.94 -1.74 -7.75
C MET A 72 39.06 -1.62 -9.26
N GLU A 73 39.94 -0.76 -9.75
CA GLU A 73 40.44 -0.87 -11.13
C GLU A 73 40.98 -2.29 -11.32
N ALA A 74 40.33 -3.04 -12.22
CA ALA A 74 40.72 -4.42 -12.52
C ALA A 74 42.15 -4.43 -13.07
N PHE A 75 43.04 -5.10 -12.35
CA PHE A 75 44.35 -5.46 -12.86
C PHE A 75 44.13 -6.44 -14.02
N VAL A 76 44.35 -5.98 -15.25
CA VAL A 76 44.30 -6.83 -16.44
C VAL A 76 45.46 -7.81 -16.36
N VAL A 77 45.20 -9.01 -15.82
CA VAL A 77 46.06 -10.16 -16.05
C VAL A 77 45.76 -10.62 -17.47
N ASN A 78 46.72 -10.37 -18.36
CA ASN A 78 46.64 -10.77 -19.75
C ASN A 78 46.87 -12.29 -19.84
N SER A 79 45.83 -13.07 -19.53
CA SER A 79 45.79 -14.50 -19.74
C SER A 79 45.35 -14.76 -21.18
N GLY A 80 46.30 -14.80 -22.10
CA GLY A 80 46.03 -15.29 -23.45
C GLY A 80 45.66 -16.78 -23.40
N ALA A 81 44.38 -17.10 -23.60
CA ALA A 81 43.92 -18.30 -24.31
C ALA A 81 42.39 -18.38 -24.38
N ALA A 82 41.91 -18.71 -25.57
CA ALA A 82 40.55 -19.11 -25.95
C ALA A 82 39.48 -18.01 -25.94
N THR A 83 39.33 -17.37 -27.11
CA THR A 83 38.05 -16.80 -27.56
C THR A 83 37.01 -17.92 -27.65
N ALA A 84 36.38 -18.28 -26.53
CA ALA A 84 35.06 -18.88 -26.55
C ALA A 84 34.09 -17.76 -26.87
N ALA A 85 33.65 -17.69 -28.12
CA ALA A 85 32.55 -16.83 -28.51
C ALA A 85 31.35 -17.20 -27.62
N SER A 86 30.96 -16.28 -26.74
CA SER A 86 29.63 -16.33 -26.12
C SER A 86 28.62 -16.43 -27.26
N PRO A 87 27.63 -17.34 -27.18
CA PRO A 87 26.55 -17.30 -28.16
C PRO A 87 25.95 -15.88 -28.10
N PRO A 88 25.52 -15.31 -29.23
CA PRO A 88 24.79 -14.05 -29.19
C PRO A 88 23.65 -14.26 -28.19
N ALA A 89 23.50 -13.33 -27.24
CA ALA A 89 22.35 -13.26 -26.34
C ALA A 89 21.10 -13.20 -27.22
N GLY A 90 20.63 -14.38 -27.61
CA GLY A 90 19.49 -14.53 -28.48
C GLY A 90 18.31 -14.10 -27.65
N LEU A 91 17.72 -12.96 -28.01
CA LEU A 91 16.29 -12.79 -28.31
C LEU A 91 15.28 -13.53 -27.42
N LEU A 92 15.64 -13.87 -26.19
CA LEU A 92 14.72 -14.16 -25.12
C LEU A 92 14.24 -12.78 -24.68
N ALA A 93 13.24 -12.29 -25.41
CA ALA A 93 12.47 -11.13 -25.01
C ALA A 93 12.13 -11.31 -23.53
N GLU A 94 12.67 -10.44 -22.67
CA GLU A 94 12.26 -10.35 -21.28
C GLU A 94 10.74 -10.37 -21.27
N MET A 95 10.17 -11.43 -20.70
CA MET A 95 8.72 -11.58 -20.69
C MET A 95 8.17 -10.38 -19.92
N PRO A 96 7.28 -9.58 -20.53
CA PRO A 96 6.76 -8.40 -19.87
C PRO A 96 6.10 -8.81 -18.56
N SER A 97 6.35 -8.02 -17.51
CA SER A 97 5.77 -8.28 -16.19
C SER A 97 4.26 -8.51 -16.27
N LEU A 98 3.70 -9.31 -15.37
CA LEU A 98 2.26 -9.55 -15.29
C LEU A 98 1.46 -8.23 -15.23
N ALA A 99 2.00 -7.20 -14.55
CA ALA A 99 1.39 -5.88 -14.50
C ALA A 99 1.35 -5.19 -15.87
N THR A 100 2.44 -5.28 -16.65
CA THR A 100 2.52 -4.75 -18.02
C THR A 100 1.56 -5.47 -18.95
N LEU A 101 1.46 -6.79 -18.86
CA LEU A 101 0.51 -7.60 -19.64
C LEU A 101 -0.94 -7.24 -19.32
N VAL A 102 -1.29 -7.15 -18.04
CA VAL A 102 -2.64 -6.77 -17.60
C VAL A 102 -2.98 -5.35 -18.03
N LEU A 103 -2.06 -4.39 -17.89
CA LEU A 103 -2.26 -3.02 -18.35
C LEU A 103 -2.45 -2.96 -19.87
N GLY A 104 -1.64 -3.69 -20.64
CA GLY A 104 -1.80 -3.82 -22.09
C GLY A 104 -3.17 -4.37 -22.49
N MET A 105 -3.65 -5.39 -21.78
CA MET A 105 -5.00 -5.95 -21.99
C MET A 105 -6.10 -4.93 -21.68
N LEU A 106 -5.97 -4.17 -20.59
CA LEU A 106 -6.93 -3.13 -20.22
C LEU A 106 -7.01 -2.02 -21.29
N LEU A 107 -5.85 -1.52 -21.74
CA LEU A 107 -5.75 -0.52 -22.79
C LEU A 107 -6.33 -1.01 -24.12
N LEU A 108 -6.01 -2.25 -24.52
CA LEU A 108 -6.58 -2.87 -25.72
C LEU A 108 -8.11 -2.95 -25.62
N GLY A 109 -8.62 -3.38 -24.48
CA GLY A 109 -10.06 -3.46 -24.23
C GLY A 109 -10.75 -2.10 -24.31
N TRP A 110 -10.20 -1.06 -23.69
CA TRP A 110 -10.74 0.30 -23.82
C TRP A 110 -10.66 0.81 -25.26
N GLY A 111 -9.58 0.53 -25.98
CA GLY A 111 -9.46 0.84 -27.41
C GLY A 111 -10.56 0.18 -28.25
N LEU A 112 -10.83 -1.11 -28.03
CA LEU A 112 -11.92 -1.82 -28.70
C LEU A 112 -13.30 -1.24 -28.36
N ARG A 113 -13.53 -0.84 -27.10
CA ARG A 113 -14.79 -0.21 -26.68
C ARG A 113 -14.98 1.17 -27.30
N PHE A 114 -13.91 1.96 -27.37
CA PHE A 114 -13.91 3.26 -28.02
C PHE A 114 -14.20 3.12 -29.53
N ALA A 115 -13.57 2.17 -30.21
CA ALA A 115 -13.84 1.88 -31.62
C ALA A 115 -15.30 1.43 -31.85
N ALA A 116 -15.82 0.56 -30.99
CA ALA A 116 -17.22 0.14 -31.05
C ALA A 116 -18.18 1.32 -30.85
N TRP A 117 -17.89 2.21 -29.89
CA TRP A 117 -18.66 3.45 -29.66
C TRP A 117 -18.65 4.35 -30.89
N LEU A 118 -17.47 4.62 -31.48
CA LEU A 118 -17.32 5.44 -32.67
C LEU A 118 -18.11 4.88 -33.86
N LEU A 119 -18.08 3.55 -34.08
CA LEU A 119 -18.88 2.91 -35.11
C LEU A 119 -20.38 3.09 -34.88
N GLY A 120 -20.83 3.11 -33.62
CA GLY A 120 -22.20 3.45 -33.25
C GLY A 120 -22.59 4.88 -33.54
N GLU A 121 -21.70 5.84 -33.26
CA GLU A 121 -21.91 7.26 -33.60
C GLU A 121 -22.10 7.42 -35.10
N VAL A 122 -21.17 6.86 -35.89
CA VAL A 122 -21.23 6.91 -37.36
C VAL A 122 -22.57 6.38 -37.87
N ARG A 123 -22.97 5.19 -37.42
CA ARG A 123 -24.25 4.59 -37.82
C ARG A 123 -25.46 5.40 -37.36
N LEU A 124 -25.43 5.99 -36.15
CA LEU A 124 -26.50 6.87 -35.68
C LEU A 124 -26.60 8.12 -36.57
N GLN A 125 -25.48 8.72 -36.94
CA GLN A 125 -25.46 9.86 -37.86
C GLN A 125 -26.03 9.49 -39.24
N HIS A 126 -25.73 8.29 -39.74
CA HIS A 126 -26.35 7.78 -40.98
C HIS A 126 -27.87 7.67 -40.86
N LEU A 127 -28.40 7.12 -39.76
CA LEU A 127 -29.86 7.04 -39.55
C LEU A 127 -30.51 8.43 -39.43
N LYS A 128 -29.86 9.37 -38.75
CA LYS A 128 -30.35 10.76 -38.64
C LYS A 128 -30.39 11.45 -40.00
N ARG A 129 -29.38 11.24 -40.85
CA ARG A 129 -29.33 11.78 -42.21
C ARG A 129 -30.37 11.15 -43.14
N ALA A 130 -30.67 9.86 -42.95
CA ALA A 130 -31.71 9.16 -43.70
C ALA A 130 -33.14 9.47 -43.23
N SER A 131 -33.31 10.28 -42.16
CA SER A 131 -34.62 10.60 -41.61
C SER A 131 -35.35 11.68 -42.42
N THR A 132 -36.67 11.59 -42.48
CA THR A 132 -37.54 12.58 -43.12
C THR A 132 -38.35 13.36 -42.08
N ALA A 133 -38.70 14.62 -42.38
CA ALA A 133 -39.58 15.40 -41.53
C ALA A 133 -40.97 14.76 -41.45
N SER A 134 -41.60 14.81 -40.28
CA SER A 134 -42.96 14.33 -40.08
C SER A 134 -43.92 15.49 -39.80
N GLY A 135 -45.19 15.34 -40.18
CA GLY A 135 -46.27 16.25 -39.77
C GLY A 135 -46.85 15.93 -38.38
N LEU A 136 -46.24 14.99 -37.64
CA LEU A 136 -46.70 14.57 -36.32
C LEU A 136 -46.31 15.59 -35.26
N SER A 137 -47.12 15.72 -34.22
CA SER A 137 -46.88 16.67 -33.12
C SER A 137 -46.77 15.98 -31.77
N ALA A 138 -45.67 16.23 -31.06
CA ALA A 138 -45.51 15.82 -29.67
C ALA A 138 -46.15 16.81 -28.67
N MET A 139 -46.79 17.88 -29.15
CA MET A 139 -47.22 19.02 -28.32
C MET A 139 -48.15 18.62 -27.17
N ARG A 140 -49.09 17.71 -27.42
CA ARG A 140 -50.04 17.21 -26.40
C ARG A 140 -49.28 16.64 -25.19
N TRP A 141 -48.40 15.68 -25.45
CA TRP A 141 -47.65 15.01 -24.39
C TRP A 141 -46.56 15.89 -23.79
N ALA A 142 -45.87 16.67 -24.61
CA ALA A 142 -44.87 17.64 -24.16
C ALA A 142 -45.46 18.65 -23.17
N ARG A 143 -46.66 19.18 -23.44
CA ARG A 143 -47.38 20.07 -22.50
C ARG A 143 -47.81 19.34 -21.23
N SER A 144 -48.41 18.15 -21.36
CA SER A 144 -48.87 17.37 -20.20
C SER A 144 -47.75 17.01 -19.21
N LEU A 145 -46.53 16.80 -19.71
CA LEU A 145 -45.35 16.50 -18.90
C LEU A 145 -44.57 17.77 -18.49
N GLY A 146 -44.95 18.94 -18.99
CA GLY A 146 -44.24 20.20 -18.77
C GLY A 146 -42.79 20.13 -19.29
N LEU A 147 -42.60 19.71 -20.55
CA LEU A 147 -41.31 19.77 -21.23
C LEU A 147 -40.99 21.22 -21.62
N LYS A 148 -39.72 21.63 -21.46
CA LYS A 148 -39.25 22.98 -21.81
C LYS A 148 -39.36 23.29 -23.31
N HIS A 149 -39.12 22.28 -24.14
CA HIS A 149 -39.20 22.36 -25.59
C HIS A 149 -40.08 21.23 -26.11
N VAL A 150 -40.91 21.53 -27.11
CA VAL A 150 -41.65 20.50 -27.83
C VAL A 150 -40.70 19.85 -28.83
N PRO A 151 -40.42 18.54 -28.71
CA PRO A 151 -39.48 17.87 -29.61
C PRO A 151 -40.08 17.76 -31.02
N GLU A 152 -39.24 17.97 -32.03
CA GLU A 152 -39.58 17.66 -33.42
C GLU A 152 -39.67 16.14 -33.59
N ILE A 153 -40.56 15.67 -34.47
CA ILE A 153 -40.68 14.25 -34.80
C ILE A 153 -40.19 14.03 -36.23
N ARG A 154 -39.30 13.06 -36.41
CA ARG A 154 -38.78 12.61 -37.70
C ARG A 154 -39.05 11.13 -37.92
N LEU A 155 -39.19 10.73 -39.18
CA LEU A 155 -39.42 9.35 -39.57
C LEU A 155 -38.13 8.71 -40.06
N ILE A 156 -37.82 7.51 -39.57
CA ILE A 156 -36.68 6.69 -40.01
C ILE A 156 -37.17 5.49 -40.84
N PRO A 157 -36.39 5.04 -41.83
CA PRO A 157 -36.80 3.94 -42.72
C PRO A 157 -36.94 2.60 -41.98
N ALA A 158 -36.06 2.32 -41.02
CA ALA A 158 -36.06 1.09 -40.24
C ALA A 158 -35.41 1.30 -38.86
N GLY A 159 -35.74 0.43 -37.92
CA GLY A 159 -35.20 0.43 -36.56
C GLY A 159 -36.25 0.70 -35.49
N SER A 160 -35.77 0.92 -34.27
CA SER A 160 -36.63 1.25 -33.13
C SER A 160 -36.79 2.77 -32.97
N PRO A 161 -37.91 3.24 -32.39
CA PRO A 161 -38.05 4.61 -31.92
C PRO A 161 -36.86 5.03 -31.05
N PHE A 162 -36.39 6.25 -31.15
CA PHE A 162 -35.38 6.78 -30.23
C PHE A 162 -35.42 8.31 -30.17
N VAL A 163 -34.87 8.87 -29.09
CA VAL A 163 -34.64 10.31 -28.98
C VAL A 163 -33.16 10.64 -29.14
N ALA A 164 -32.86 11.75 -29.81
CA ALA A 164 -31.49 12.27 -29.89
C ALA A 164 -31.47 13.81 -29.89
N GLY A 165 -30.35 14.38 -29.43
CA GLY A 165 -30.13 15.83 -29.35
C GLY A 165 -30.27 16.36 -27.93
N LEU A 166 -29.17 16.86 -27.35
CA LEU A 166 -29.13 17.27 -25.95
C LEU A 166 -29.81 18.64 -25.72
N ALA A 167 -29.49 19.63 -26.54
CA ALA A 167 -30.06 20.98 -26.45
C ALA A 167 -31.43 21.09 -27.14
N ARG A 168 -31.59 20.41 -28.28
CA ARG A 168 -32.84 20.36 -29.06
C ARG A 168 -33.19 18.89 -29.32
N PRO A 169 -33.99 18.27 -28.45
CA PRO A 169 -34.34 16.87 -28.61
C PRO A 169 -35.26 16.65 -29.81
N VAL A 170 -34.97 15.61 -30.59
CA VAL A 170 -35.75 15.15 -31.74
C VAL A 170 -36.12 13.68 -31.51
N ILE A 171 -37.40 13.36 -31.71
CA ILE A 171 -37.92 11.99 -31.63
C ILE A 171 -37.89 11.37 -33.02
N TYR A 172 -37.26 10.21 -33.17
CA TYR A 172 -37.21 9.45 -34.41
C TYR A 172 -38.14 8.24 -34.30
N LEU A 173 -39.07 8.10 -35.24
CA LEU A 173 -40.05 7.01 -35.28
C LEU A 173 -39.93 6.18 -36.57
N PRO A 174 -40.05 4.84 -36.52
CA PRO A 174 -40.03 4.05 -37.73
C PRO A 174 -41.29 4.26 -38.58
N GLN A 175 -41.12 4.38 -39.90
CA GLN A 175 -42.23 4.54 -40.86
C GLN A 175 -43.23 3.37 -40.84
N GLY A 176 -42.86 2.21 -40.28
CA GLY A 176 -43.69 1.02 -40.21
C GLY A 176 -44.91 1.11 -39.26
N ILE A 177 -45.01 2.13 -38.41
CA ILE A 177 -46.15 2.31 -37.49
C ILE A 177 -47.26 3.07 -38.23
N ARG A 178 -48.35 2.37 -38.59
CA ARG A 178 -49.42 2.91 -39.45
C ARG A 178 -50.60 3.52 -38.68
N SER A 179 -50.87 3.03 -37.48
CA SER A 179 -52.03 3.46 -36.66
C SER A 179 -51.71 4.74 -35.91
N SER A 180 -52.52 5.79 -36.07
CA SER A 180 -52.37 7.05 -35.33
C SER A 180 -52.44 6.84 -33.81
N ALA A 181 -53.27 5.89 -33.36
CA ALA A 181 -53.37 5.53 -31.95
C ALA A 181 -52.07 4.89 -31.43
N ASP A 182 -51.46 3.98 -32.20
CA ASP A 182 -50.21 3.34 -31.77
C ASP A 182 -49.02 4.32 -31.84
N VAL A 183 -49.00 5.22 -32.82
CA VAL A 183 -48.03 6.33 -32.90
C VAL A 183 -48.14 7.23 -31.66
N ASP A 184 -49.35 7.59 -31.24
CA ASP A 184 -49.58 8.45 -30.08
C ASP A 184 -49.04 7.81 -28.77
N GLN A 185 -49.24 6.49 -28.61
CA GLN A 185 -48.68 5.73 -27.48
C GLN A 185 -47.14 5.74 -27.47
N VAL A 186 -46.50 5.63 -28.63
CA VAL A 186 -45.04 5.66 -28.77
C VAL A 186 -44.50 7.07 -28.52
N ILE A 187 -45.15 8.12 -29.03
CA ILE A 187 -44.74 9.51 -28.75
C ILE A 187 -44.82 9.80 -27.25
N ALA A 188 -45.87 9.34 -26.57
CA ALA A 188 -46.00 9.47 -25.12
C ALA A 188 -44.82 8.81 -24.38
N HIS A 189 -44.41 7.60 -24.81
CA HIS A 189 -43.24 6.89 -24.28
C HIS A 189 -41.95 7.71 -24.41
N GLU A 190 -41.65 8.19 -25.61
CA GLU A 190 -40.44 8.97 -25.89
C GLU A 190 -40.43 10.32 -25.14
N CYS A 191 -41.60 10.94 -24.95
CA CYS A 191 -41.74 12.14 -24.12
C CYS A 191 -41.44 11.88 -22.64
N VAL A 192 -41.79 10.69 -22.11
CA VAL A 192 -41.46 10.31 -20.74
C VAL A 192 -39.94 10.14 -20.58
N HIS A 193 -39.24 9.57 -21.56
CA HIS A 193 -37.77 9.55 -21.58
C HIS A 193 -37.17 10.95 -21.50
N LEU A 194 -37.72 11.89 -22.28
CA LEU A 194 -37.28 13.29 -22.27
C LEU A 194 -37.49 13.96 -20.92
N LYS A 195 -38.67 13.79 -20.31
CA LYS A 195 -38.97 14.36 -19.00
C LYS A 195 -38.01 13.86 -17.92
N ARG A 196 -37.60 12.59 -18.02
CA ARG A 196 -36.68 11.95 -17.07
C ARG A 196 -35.21 12.30 -17.29
N GLY A 197 -34.86 12.88 -18.44
CA GLY A 197 -33.47 13.18 -18.78
C GLY A 197 -32.66 11.94 -19.15
N ASP A 198 -33.31 10.88 -19.67
CA ASP A 198 -32.64 9.61 -20.00
C ASP A 198 -31.56 9.78 -21.09
N LEU A 199 -31.61 10.86 -21.87
CA LEU A 199 -30.56 11.25 -22.83
C LEU A 199 -29.19 11.48 -22.18
N VAL A 200 -29.16 11.96 -20.93
CA VAL A 200 -27.92 12.23 -20.19
C VAL A 200 -27.56 11.06 -19.28
N THR A 201 -28.54 10.51 -18.56
CA THR A 201 -28.25 9.48 -17.57
C THR A 201 -27.81 8.18 -18.22
N ARG A 202 -28.32 7.84 -19.40
CA ARG A 202 -27.98 6.57 -20.09
C ARG A 202 -26.50 6.51 -20.51
N PRO A 203 -25.90 7.53 -21.19
CA PRO A 203 -24.47 7.54 -21.45
C PRO A 203 -23.61 7.40 -20.17
N VAL A 204 -23.97 8.10 -19.10
CA VAL A 204 -23.24 8.04 -17.82
C VAL A 204 -23.31 6.64 -17.19
N GLU A 205 -24.50 6.03 -17.16
CA GLU A 205 -24.70 4.66 -16.67
C GLU A 205 -23.92 3.63 -17.51
N ARG A 206 -23.77 3.86 -18.82
CA ARG A 206 -22.98 2.99 -19.70
C ARG A 206 -21.48 3.10 -19.47
N LEU A 207 -20.99 4.30 -19.19
CA LEU A 207 -19.57 4.57 -18.97
C LEU A 207 -18.97 3.63 -17.92
N VAL A 208 -19.69 3.40 -16.82
CA VAL A 208 -19.26 2.47 -15.76
C VAL A 208 -18.95 1.09 -16.35
N SER A 209 -19.83 0.50 -17.16
CA SER A 209 -19.57 -0.82 -17.75
C SER A 209 -18.54 -0.82 -18.87
N ASP A 210 -18.24 0.34 -19.45
CA ASP A 210 -17.20 0.50 -20.48
C ASP A 210 -15.82 0.67 -19.84
N VAL A 211 -15.73 1.34 -18.68
CA VAL A 211 -14.52 1.37 -17.85
C VAL A 211 -14.23 -0.02 -17.28
N PHE A 212 -15.24 -0.65 -16.68
CA PHE A 212 -15.15 -2.00 -16.10
C PHE A 212 -15.52 -3.08 -17.11
N TRP A 213 -15.04 -2.95 -18.35
CA TRP A 213 -15.43 -3.85 -19.45
C TRP A 213 -15.04 -5.31 -19.18
N PHE A 214 -14.00 -5.55 -18.38
CA PHE A 214 -13.54 -6.89 -18.00
C PHE A 214 -14.45 -7.56 -16.96
N SER A 215 -15.36 -6.81 -16.31
CA SER A 215 -16.28 -7.37 -15.31
C SER A 215 -17.59 -7.82 -15.95
N PRO A 216 -17.91 -9.13 -15.96
CA PRO A 216 -19.21 -9.61 -16.43
C PRO A 216 -20.36 -9.12 -15.55
N PHE A 217 -20.09 -8.80 -14.28
CA PHE A 217 -21.06 -8.26 -13.34
C PHE A 217 -21.41 -6.82 -13.66
N ALA A 218 -20.44 -5.99 -14.06
CA ALA A 218 -20.71 -4.64 -14.55
C ALA A 218 -21.61 -4.67 -15.80
N TRP A 219 -21.39 -5.62 -16.72
CA TRP A 219 -22.26 -5.82 -17.89
C TRP A 219 -23.66 -6.25 -17.49
N GLY A 220 -23.77 -7.11 -16.47
CA GLY A 220 -25.02 -7.43 -15.82
C GLY A 220 -25.73 -6.16 -15.35
N MET A 221 -25.06 -5.31 -14.57
CA MET A 221 -25.63 -4.09 -13.97
C MET A 221 -26.20 -3.17 -15.04
N ARG A 222 -25.46 -2.98 -16.14
CA ARG A 222 -25.95 -2.25 -17.31
C ARG A 222 -27.20 -2.86 -17.91
N GLY A 223 -27.24 -4.19 -18.07
CA GLY A 223 -28.43 -4.88 -18.56
C GLY A 223 -29.65 -4.70 -17.64
N ALA A 224 -29.43 -4.74 -16.33
CA ALA A 224 -30.48 -4.50 -15.34
C ALA A 224 -30.96 -3.04 -15.35
N LEU A 225 -30.04 -2.07 -15.42
CA LEU A 225 -30.35 -0.64 -15.55
C LEU A 225 -31.16 -0.36 -16.82
N ASP A 226 -30.72 -0.90 -17.96
CA ASP A 226 -31.43 -0.78 -19.23
C ASP A 226 -32.87 -1.35 -19.10
N TYR A 227 -33.05 -2.51 -18.47
CA TYR A 227 -34.38 -3.09 -18.25
C TYR A 227 -35.27 -2.22 -17.35
N TRP A 228 -34.78 -1.84 -16.17
CA TRP A 228 -35.59 -1.11 -15.19
C TRP A 228 -35.90 0.31 -15.65
N ARG A 229 -35.00 0.94 -16.40
CA ARG A 229 -35.24 2.24 -17.04
C ARG A 229 -36.46 2.18 -17.95
N GLU A 230 -36.53 1.17 -18.81
CA GLU A 230 -37.68 0.93 -19.69
C GLU A 230 -38.96 0.62 -18.89
N ALA A 231 -38.88 -0.19 -17.84
CA ALA A 231 -40.04 -0.51 -17.01
C ALA A 231 -40.61 0.71 -16.27
N VAL A 232 -39.77 1.66 -15.87
CA VAL A 232 -40.20 2.94 -15.29
C VAL A 232 -40.91 3.80 -16.33
N VAL A 233 -40.39 3.84 -17.56
CA VAL A 233 -41.00 4.60 -18.65
C VAL A 233 -42.32 3.97 -19.06
N ASP A 234 -42.42 2.64 -19.15
CA ASP A 234 -43.68 1.94 -19.42
C ASP A 234 -44.76 2.29 -18.40
N ALA A 235 -44.40 2.29 -17.12
CA ALA A 235 -45.32 2.66 -16.05
C ALA A 235 -45.73 4.13 -16.13
N GLY A 236 -44.83 5.03 -16.55
CA GLY A 236 -45.13 6.44 -16.78
C GLY A 236 -46.03 6.67 -17.99
N ALA A 237 -45.69 6.06 -19.12
CA ALA A 237 -46.39 6.18 -20.38
C ALA A 237 -47.81 5.62 -20.29
N SER A 238 -47.99 4.42 -19.71
CA SER A 238 -49.34 3.83 -19.61
C SER A 238 -50.26 4.59 -18.65
N ARG A 239 -49.70 5.20 -17.59
CA ARG A 239 -50.46 6.13 -16.72
C ARG A 239 -50.82 7.42 -17.45
N LEU A 240 -49.91 7.92 -18.28
CA LEU A 240 -50.10 9.16 -19.03
C LEU A 240 -51.17 9.01 -20.12
N THR A 241 -51.17 7.88 -20.83
CA THR A 241 -52.13 7.62 -21.90
C THR A 241 -53.47 7.06 -21.40
N GLY A 242 -53.50 6.50 -20.18
CA GLY A 242 -54.71 5.98 -19.55
C GLY A 242 -55.20 4.64 -20.09
N ASP A 243 -54.55 4.09 -21.12
CA ASP A 243 -54.91 2.82 -21.75
C ASP A 243 -53.71 1.85 -21.77
N ARG A 244 -53.65 0.99 -20.75
CA ARG A 244 -52.57 0.00 -20.59
C ARG A 244 -52.56 -1.03 -21.71
N ILE A 245 -53.70 -1.38 -22.29
CA ILE A 245 -53.82 -2.43 -23.31
C ILE A 245 -53.39 -1.89 -24.67
N ALA A 246 -53.88 -0.71 -25.07
CA ALA A 246 -53.43 -0.05 -26.28
C ALA A 246 -51.92 0.24 -26.23
N TYR A 247 -51.41 0.67 -25.07
CA TYR A 247 -49.98 0.86 -24.86
C TYR A 247 -49.19 -0.46 -25.02
N ALA A 248 -49.64 -1.56 -24.41
CA ALA A 248 -49.00 -2.87 -24.54
C ALA A 248 -48.98 -3.38 -25.99
N ARG A 249 -50.04 -3.10 -26.76
CA ARG A 249 -50.13 -3.41 -28.19
C ARG A 249 -49.11 -2.61 -28.99
N ALA A 250 -49.03 -1.29 -28.76
CA ALA A 250 -48.06 -0.41 -29.42
C ALA A 250 -46.61 -0.86 -29.15
N LEU A 251 -46.30 -1.22 -27.89
CA LEU A 251 -44.98 -1.75 -27.52
C LEU A 251 -44.64 -3.05 -28.27
N THR A 252 -45.61 -3.95 -28.39
CA THR A 252 -45.45 -5.21 -29.13
C THR A 252 -45.25 -4.98 -30.63
N LEU A 253 -45.96 -4.01 -31.21
CA LEU A 253 -45.80 -3.60 -32.62
C LEU A 253 -44.39 -3.04 -32.87
N VAL A 254 -43.93 -2.10 -32.04
CA VAL A 254 -42.58 -1.54 -32.12
C VAL A 254 -41.53 -2.65 -32.04
N ALA A 255 -41.67 -3.59 -31.11
CA ALA A 255 -40.74 -4.70 -30.97
C ALA A 255 -40.71 -5.64 -32.19
N ARG A 256 -41.81 -5.77 -32.94
CA ARG A 256 -41.85 -6.53 -34.22
C ARG A 256 -41.12 -5.79 -35.34
N LEU A 257 -41.30 -4.47 -35.41
CA LEU A 257 -40.63 -3.61 -36.41
C LEU A 257 -39.11 -3.48 -36.15
N SER A 258 -38.66 -3.72 -34.91
CA SER A 258 -37.29 -3.43 -34.46
C SER A 258 -36.29 -4.60 -34.57
N ARG A 259 -36.58 -5.73 -35.23
CA ARG A 259 -35.66 -6.89 -35.31
C ARG A 259 -34.90 -6.97 -36.66
N PRO A 260 -33.60 -7.37 -36.68
CA PRO A 260 -32.47 -6.94 -35.87
C PRO A 260 -31.51 -6.10 -36.73
N VAL A 261 -31.44 -4.78 -36.50
CA VAL A 261 -30.25 -4.02 -36.93
C VAL A 261 -29.33 -3.91 -35.74
N VAL A 262 -28.08 -4.32 -35.96
CA VAL A 262 -26.96 -4.35 -35.01
C VAL A 262 -26.99 -3.15 -34.07
N ALA A 263 -26.94 -3.43 -32.76
CA ALA A 263 -26.97 -2.46 -31.68
C ALA A 263 -26.07 -1.24 -31.98
N LEU A 264 -26.65 -0.05 -32.03
CA LEU A 264 -25.90 1.20 -32.14
C LEU A 264 -25.55 1.71 -30.73
N PRO A 265 -24.28 1.74 -30.31
CA PRO A 265 -23.88 2.10 -28.95
C PRO A 265 -24.37 3.47 -28.45
N VAL A 266 -24.87 4.33 -29.34
CA VAL A 266 -25.19 5.74 -29.05
C VAL A 266 -26.69 6.04 -29.00
N ALA A 267 -27.53 5.24 -29.64
CA ALA A 267 -28.95 5.52 -29.67
C ALA A 267 -29.61 5.27 -28.31
N ALA A 268 -30.52 6.16 -27.92
CA ALA A 268 -31.37 6.05 -26.74
C ALA A 268 -32.37 4.87 -26.80
N PHE A 269 -32.19 3.94 -27.73
CA PHE A 269 -32.96 2.71 -27.84
C PHE A 269 -32.11 1.58 -28.40
N ILE A 270 -31.83 0.61 -27.54
CA ILE A 270 -31.47 -0.75 -27.94
C ILE A 270 -32.30 -1.58 -26.97
N LEU A 271 -33.25 -2.39 -27.44
CA LEU A 271 -33.75 -3.52 -26.66
C LEU A 271 -32.64 -4.58 -26.67
N PRO A 272 -31.94 -4.86 -25.56
CA PRO A 272 -31.14 -6.07 -25.50
C PRO A 272 -32.07 -7.24 -25.14
N ARG A 273 -31.74 -8.41 -25.73
CA ARG A 273 -32.20 -9.76 -25.38
C ARG A 273 -33.66 -10.12 -25.71
N LYS A 274 -33.79 -11.29 -26.35
CA LYS A 274 -34.97 -12.15 -26.31
C LYS A 274 -35.38 -12.33 -24.83
N GLY A 275 -36.54 -11.81 -24.43
CA GLY A 275 -37.11 -11.98 -23.08
C GLY A 275 -37.44 -10.70 -22.30
N SER A 276 -36.79 -9.56 -22.60
CA SER A 276 -37.05 -8.28 -21.89
C SER A 276 -38.48 -7.76 -22.13
N LEU A 277 -38.99 -7.88 -23.36
CA LEU A 277 -40.36 -7.52 -23.71
C LEU A 277 -41.40 -8.33 -22.93
N LYS A 278 -41.21 -9.66 -22.80
CA LYS A 278 -42.12 -10.52 -22.03
C LYS A 278 -42.19 -10.05 -20.58
N MET A 279 -41.03 -9.80 -19.97
CA MET A 279 -40.93 -9.35 -18.58
C MET A 279 -41.53 -7.96 -18.36
N ARG A 280 -41.34 -7.02 -19.31
CA ARG A 280 -41.98 -5.68 -19.31
C ARG A 280 -43.50 -5.78 -19.42
N LEU A 281 -44.01 -6.59 -20.36
CA LEU A 281 -45.45 -6.81 -20.55
C LEU A 281 -46.09 -7.46 -19.31
N THR A 282 -45.44 -8.47 -18.72
CA THR A 282 -45.92 -9.09 -17.48
C THR A 282 -46.01 -8.06 -16.35
N HIS A 283 -44.99 -7.23 -16.17
CA HIS A 283 -44.97 -6.19 -15.14
C HIS A 283 -45.99 -5.07 -15.40
N LEU A 284 -46.26 -4.73 -16.66
CA LEU A 284 -47.24 -3.72 -17.05
C LEU A 284 -48.69 -4.20 -16.83
N LEU A 285 -48.97 -5.46 -17.14
CA LEU A 285 -50.32 -6.02 -17.14
C LEU A 285 -50.74 -6.65 -15.81
N HIS A 286 -49.81 -6.96 -14.90
CA HIS A 286 -50.13 -7.54 -13.59
C HIS A 286 -49.92 -6.53 -12.45
N ASP A 287 -50.98 -6.29 -11.67
CA ASP A 287 -50.89 -5.63 -10.37
C ASP A 287 -50.45 -6.66 -9.32
N THR A 288 -49.14 -6.82 -9.16
CA THR A 288 -48.60 -7.67 -8.08
C THR A 288 -48.64 -6.92 -6.75
N PRO A 289 -49.01 -7.57 -5.63
CA PRO A 289 -48.97 -6.96 -4.31
C PRO A 289 -47.52 -6.60 -3.94
N ARG A 290 -47.28 -5.34 -3.58
CA ARG A 290 -45.96 -4.71 -3.37
C ARG A 290 -45.81 -4.32 -1.89
N GLN A 291 -44.69 -4.66 -1.24
CA GLN A 291 -44.46 -4.33 0.18
C GLN A 291 -43.45 -3.19 0.34
N PRO A 292 -43.85 -1.99 0.82
CA PRO A 292 -42.98 -0.81 0.80
C PRO A 292 -42.08 -0.61 2.04
N LYS A 293 -42.32 -1.27 3.18
CA LYS A 293 -41.73 -0.85 4.47
C LYS A 293 -40.46 -1.60 4.94
N ARG A 294 -40.09 -2.73 4.34
CA ARG A 294 -38.92 -3.54 4.75
C ARG A 294 -37.65 -3.32 3.90
N LEU A 295 -37.76 -2.53 2.83
CA LEU A 295 -36.72 -2.36 1.81
C LEU A 295 -35.64 -1.34 2.18
N ALA A 296 -35.98 -0.28 2.92
CA ALA A 296 -35.01 0.71 3.38
C ALA A 296 -34.00 0.11 4.38
N ALA A 297 -34.48 -0.74 5.29
CA ALA A 297 -33.64 -1.45 6.27
C ALA A 297 -32.73 -2.51 5.61
N ALA A 298 -33.24 -3.25 4.61
CA ALA A 298 -32.46 -4.25 3.89
C ALA A 298 -31.39 -3.64 2.97
N ALA A 299 -31.70 -2.51 2.33
CA ALA A 299 -30.74 -1.77 1.50
C ALA A 299 -29.64 -1.10 2.35
N ALA A 300 -30.00 -0.56 3.52
CA ALA A 300 -29.02 -0.02 4.47
C ALA A 300 -28.12 -1.13 5.05
N LEU A 301 -28.68 -2.28 5.42
CA LEU A 301 -27.91 -3.41 5.97
C LEU A 301 -26.95 -4.04 4.94
N ALA A 302 -27.37 -4.15 3.67
CA ALA A 302 -26.52 -4.65 2.60
C ALA A 302 -25.39 -3.68 2.21
N LEU A 303 -25.61 -2.35 2.31
CA LEU A 303 -24.58 -1.34 2.10
C LEU A 303 -23.57 -1.31 3.25
N VAL A 304 -24.05 -1.45 4.50
CA VAL A 304 -23.23 -1.47 5.71
C VAL A 304 -22.40 -2.76 5.83
N LEU A 305 -22.85 -3.89 5.30
CA LEU A 305 -22.07 -5.15 5.24
C LEU A 305 -21.01 -5.18 4.13
N ALA A 306 -21.12 -4.35 3.09
CA ALA A 306 -20.15 -4.30 1.99
C ALA A 306 -18.89 -3.50 2.36
N VAL A 307 -19.01 -2.48 3.22
CA VAL A 307 -17.90 -1.63 3.67
C VAL A 307 -16.82 -2.40 4.47
N PRO A 308 -17.18 -3.29 5.43
CA PRO A 308 -16.21 -4.15 6.13
C PRO A 308 -15.52 -5.15 5.22
N VAL A 309 -16.13 -5.62 4.13
CA VAL A 309 -15.48 -6.55 3.19
C VAL A 309 -14.46 -5.81 2.31
N ALA A 310 -14.76 -4.58 1.88
CA ALA A 310 -13.80 -3.73 1.19
C ALA A 310 -12.61 -3.34 2.10
N LEU A 311 -12.88 -3.08 3.39
CA LEU A 311 -11.85 -2.81 4.40
C LEU A 311 -11.04 -4.07 4.77
N ALA A 312 -11.71 -5.22 4.93
CA ALA A 312 -11.06 -6.49 5.26
C ALA A 312 -10.22 -7.03 4.10
N GLN A 313 -10.60 -6.80 2.84
CA GLN A 313 -9.77 -7.16 1.68
C GLN A 313 -8.53 -6.27 1.54
N GLY A 314 -8.58 -5.02 2.02
CA GLY A 314 -7.38 -4.19 2.21
C GLY A 314 -6.48 -4.70 3.33
N MET A 315 -7.06 -5.27 4.38
CA MET A 315 -6.34 -5.89 5.52
C MET A 315 -5.88 -7.33 5.25
N LEU A 316 -6.35 -7.99 4.19
CA LEU A 316 -5.96 -9.35 3.81
C LEU A 316 -4.74 -9.42 2.89
N MET A 317 -4.21 -8.27 2.46
CA MET A 317 -2.79 -8.13 2.16
C MET A 317 -2.07 -7.74 3.46
N LYS A 318 -2.11 -8.62 4.46
CA LYS A 318 -1.16 -8.54 5.56
C LYS A 318 0.21 -8.82 4.95
N ASP A 319 0.95 -7.77 4.66
CA ASP A 319 2.33 -7.74 5.15
C ASP A 319 2.17 -8.03 6.65
N ALA A 320 2.70 -9.16 7.13
CA ALA A 320 2.81 -9.36 8.56
C ALA A 320 3.43 -8.07 9.12
N PRO A 321 2.90 -7.48 10.20
CA PRO A 321 3.56 -6.32 10.81
C PRO A 321 5.01 -6.75 11.05
N ILE A 322 5.92 -6.18 10.26
CA ILE A 322 7.33 -6.52 10.36
C ILE A 322 7.68 -6.16 11.80
N ALA A 323 8.16 -7.16 12.56
CA ALA A 323 8.41 -6.99 13.97
C ALA A 323 9.32 -5.77 14.18
N GLN A 324 9.08 -5.02 15.25
CA GLN A 324 9.95 -3.88 15.60
C GLN A 324 11.38 -4.33 15.93
N THR A 325 11.57 -5.61 16.26
CA THR A 325 12.86 -6.22 16.57
C THR A 325 12.95 -7.59 15.91
N ALA A 326 14.12 -7.95 15.38
CA ALA A 326 14.35 -9.27 14.79
C ALA A 326 14.32 -10.35 15.89
N HIS A 327 13.61 -11.45 15.66
CA HIS A 327 13.62 -12.62 16.54
C HIS A 327 14.33 -13.78 15.84
N TYR A 328 15.60 -13.99 16.16
CA TYR A 328 16.40 -15.07 15.63
C TYR A 328 16.11 -16.38 16.37
N SER A 329 15.80 -17.44 15.62
CA SER A 329 15.48 -18.76 16.18
C SER A 329 16.17 -19.92 15.47
N HIS A 330 17.04 -19.63 14.49
CA HIS A 330 17.83 -20.62 13.77
C HIS A 330 19.23 -20.09 13.47
N ALA A 331 20.22 -20.97 13.39
CA ALA A 331 21.57 -20.60 12.98
C ALA A 331 21.65 -20.34 11.46
N VAL A 332 22.56 -19.47 11.00
CA VAL A 332 22.74 -19.22 9.56
C VAL A 332 23.33 -20.43 8.83
N LEU A 333 24.21 -21.20 9.49
CA LEU A 333 24.87 -22.40 8.97
C LEU A 333 24.90 -23.52 10.02
N ASP A 334 24.93 -24.79 9.58
CA ASP A 334 25.15 -25.92 10.51
C ASP A 334 26.58 -25.88 11.08
N LYS A 335 27.55 -25.52 10.24
CA LYS A 335 28.98 -25.49 10.57
C LYS A 335 29.62 -24.34 9.82
N ALA A 336 30.55 -23.68 10.48
CA ALA A 336 31.35 -22.65 9.86
C ALA A 336 32.71 -22.51 10.52
N LYS A 337 33.68 -22.06 9.74
CA LYS A 337 34.95 -21.54 10.23
C LYS A 337 34.99 -20.04 9.99
N LEU A 338 35.10 -19.26 11.06
CA LEU A 338 35.23 -17.81 10.97
C LEU A 338 36.60 -17.44 10.36
N THR A 339 36.61 -16.84 9.18
CA THR A 339 37.84 -16.47 8.45
C THR A 339 38.13 -14.98 8.45
N SER A 340 37.11 -14.13 8.50
CA SER A 340 37.25 -12.67 8.61
C SER A 340 36.11 -12.07 9.42
N ARG A 341 36.44 -11.16 10.35
CA ARG A 341 35.47 -10.41 11.18
C ARG A 341 35.05 -9.10 10.52
N PHE A 342 33.99 -8.50 11.05
CA PHE A 342 33.57 -7.14 10.73
C PHE A 342 34.65 -6.10 11.12
N GLY A 343 34.69 -4.97 10.41
CA GLY A 343 35.55 -3.83 10.74
C GLY A 343 36.72 -3.60 9.78
N THR A 344 37.58 -2.63 10.11
CA THR A 344 38.68 -2.22 9.22
C THR A 344 39.79 -3.27 9.22
N ARG A 345 40.06 -3.85 8.04
CA ARG A 345 41.13 -4.84 7.85
C ARG A 345 42.05 -4.46 6.71
N VAL A 346 43.30 -4.87 6.79
CA VAL A 346 44.23 -4.78 5.67
C VAL A 346 43.84 -5.83 4.63
N HIS A 347 43.41 -5.38 3.45
CA HIS A 347 42.95 -6.24 2.38
C HIS A 347 44.05 -7.26 2.00
N PRO A 348 43.75 -8.58 1.90
CA PRO A 348 44.77 -9.62 1.77
C PRO A 348 45.62 -9.47 0.50
N ILE A 349 45.02 -8.93 -0.55
CA ILE A 349 45.59 -8.79 -1.89
C ILE A 349 46.22 -7.41 -2.10
N THR A 350 45.57 -6.33 -1.67
CA THR A 350 46.00 -4.94 -1.96
C THR A 350 46.79 -4.29 -0.84
N LYS A 351 46.87 -4.92 0.34
CA LYS A 351 47.60 -4.43 1.52
C LYS A 351 47.16 -3.04 2.03
N GLN A 352 45.98 -2.55 1.65
CA GLN A 352 45.40 -1.30 2.14
C GLN A 352 44.29 -1.56 3.18
N PRO A 353 44.10 -0.68 4.18
CA PRO A 353 42.98 -0.77 5.12
C PRO A 353 41.65 -0.55 4.38
N ARG A 354 40.76 -1.54 4.45
CA ARG A 354 39.41 -1.54 3.88
C ARG A 354 38.41 -1.92 4.97
N MET A 355 37.29 -1.20 5.02
CA MET A 355 36.17 -1.55 5.89
C MET A 355 35.51 -2.84 5.38
N HIS A 356 35.38 -3.83 6.26
CA HIS A 356 34.62 -5.05 6.01
C HIS A 356 33.26 -4.91 6.66
N ASN A 357 32.20 -4.80 5.85
CA ASN A 357 30.83 -4.52 6.30
C ASN A 357 30.09 -5.76 6.81
N GLY A 358 30.77 -6.91 6.93
CA GLY A 358 30.20 -8.17 7.36
C GLY A 358 31.24 -9.14 7.91
N ILE A 359 30.88 -10.41 7.94
CA ILE A 359 31.67 -11.52 8.43
C ILE A 359 31.82 -12.59 7.34
N ASP A 360 33.00 -13.21 7.24
CA ASP A 360 33.26 -14.29 6.30
C ASP A 360 33.28 -15.64 7.03
N LEU A 361 32.37 -16.54 6.64
CA LEU A 361 32.17 -17.86 7.23
C LEU A 361 32.53 -18.94 6.19
N ALA A 362 33.71 -19.53 6.32
CA ALA A 362 34.17 -20.57 5.41
C ALA A 362 33.58 -21.94 5.76
N GLU A 363 33.09 -22.64 4.75
CA GLU A 363 32.54 -23.99 4.83
C GLU A 363 32.52 -24.59 3.41
N GLU A 364 32.29 -25.89 3.27
CA GLU A 364 32.28 -26.59 1.97
C GLU A 364 31.27 -25.97 0.98
N GLU A 365 31.66 -25.85 -0.29
CA GLU A 365 30.79 -25.37 -1.36
C GLU A 365 29.53 -26.25 -1.50
N GLY A 366 28.37 -25.63 -1.72
CA GLY A 366 27.09 -26.31 -1.90
C GLY A 366 26.32 -26.61 -0.61
N LYS A 367 26.90 -26.37 0.58
CA LYS A 367 26.20 -26.51 1.87
C LYS A 367 25.05 -25.49 1.99
N PRO A 368 23.94 -25.86 2.66
CA PRO A 368 22.78 -24.99 2.79
C PRO A 368 23.10 -23.77 3.67
N ILE A 369 22.51 -22.64 3.29
CA ILE A 369 22.45 -21.39 4.05
C ILE A 369 21.00 -21.23 4.50
N TYR A 370 20.79 -20.97 5.79
CA TYR A 370 19.47 -20.89 6.41
C TYR A 370 19.08 -19.46 6.74
N ALA A 371 17.79 -19.15 6.65
CA ALA A 371 17.23 -17.93 7.23
C ALA A 371 17.29 -18.01 8.76
N PRO A 372 17.94 -17.08 9.47
CA PRO A 372 18.04 -17.15 10.94
C PRO A 372 16.77 -16.68 11.66
N ALA A 373 15.90 -15.95 10.96
CA ALA A 373 14.62 -15.43 11.44
C ALA A 373 13.56 -15.49 10.33
N ASP A 374 12.30 -15.37 10.72
CA ASP A 374 11.21 -15.14 9.77
C ASP A 374 11.42 -13.80 9.06
N GLY A 375 11.14 -13.75 7.75
CA GLY A 375 11.38 -12.53 6.99
C GLY A 375 10.94 -12.59 5.53
N GLU A 376 11.13 -11.46 4.85
CA GLU A 376 10.83 -11.30 3.42
C GLU A 376 12.09 -11.04 2.61
N VAL A 377 12.29 -11.80 1.54
CA VAL A 377 13.37 -11.61 0.59
C VAL A 377 13.19 -10.26 -0.13
N LEU A 378 14.14 -9.35 0.06
CA LEU A 378 14.22 -8.05 -0.60
C LEU A 378 14.89 -8.12 -1.98
N PHE A 379 15.86 -9.01 -2.14
CA PHE A 379 16.66 -9.17 -3.36
C PHE A 379 17.20 -10.61 -3.42
N ALA A 380 17.21 -11.20 -4.61
CA ALA A 380 17.71 -12.56 -4.87
C ALA A 380 18.21 -12.66 -6.32
N ASP A 381 19.41 -12.14 -6.58
CA ASP A 381 20.06 -12.21 -7.91
C ASP A 381 21.59 -12.03 -7.79
N MET A 382 22.31 -12.07 -8.91
CA MET A 382 23.73 -11.76 -9.00
C MET A 382 23.98 -10.25 -8.83
N LYS A 383 24.94 -9.88 -7.97
CA LYS A 383 25.33 -8.49 -7.70
C LYS A 383 26.84 -8.33 -7.54
N ASP A 384 27.51 -7.88 -8.59
CA ASP A 384 28.91 -7.42 -8.60
C ASP A 384 29.85 -8.29 -7.75
N ASP A 385 30.60 -7.67 -6.84
CA ASP A 385 31.55 -8.31 -5.93
C ASP A 385 30.89 -9.27 -4.93
N TYR A 386 29.59 -9.11 -4.63
CA TYR A 386 28.83 -10.02 -3.77
C TYR A 386 28.54 -11.35 -4.47
N GLY A 387 28.67 -11.44 -5.79
CA GLY A 387 28.22 -12.61 -6.54
C GLY A 387 26.72 -12.82 -6.38
N ASN A 388 26.27 -14.06 -6.31
CA ASN A 388 24.87 -14.36 -5.97
C ASN A 388 24.58 -13.88 -4.54
N LEU A 389 23.59 -13.02 -4.41
CA LEU A 389 23.23 -12.32 -3.19
C LEU A 389 21.75 -12.53 -2.87
N VAL A 390 21.46 -12.86 -1.61
CA VAL A 390 20.13 -12.74 -1.02
C VAL A 390 20.13 -11.63 0.02
N GLU A 391 19.18 -10.70 -0.05
CA GLU A 391 18.90 -9.71 1.01
C GLU A 391 17.56 -10.06 1.68
N LEU A 392 17.55 -10.23 3.00
CA LEU A 392 16.40 -10.65 3.78
C LEU A 392 16.03 -9.58 4.81
N ARG A 393 14.78 -9.12 4.81
CA ARG A 393 14.26 -8.22 5.85
C ARG A 393 13.60 -9.01 6.96
N VAL A 394 14.10 -8.87 8.18
CA VAL A 394 13.67 -9.63 9.36
C VAL A 394 13.00 -8.75 10.42
N ALA A 395 13.25 -7.44 10.39
CA ALA A 395 12.59 -6.45 11.25
C ALA A 395 12.35 -5.14 10.47
N ALA A 396 11.65 -4.18 11.09
CA ALA A 396 11.26 -2.92 10.45
C ALA A 396 12.47 -2.15 9.89
N ASP A 397 13.59 -2.18 10.61
CA ASP A 397 14.87 -1.56 10.27
C ASP A 397 16.02 -2.57 10.04
N THR A 398 15.84 -3.85 10.39
CA THR A 398 16.91 -4.87 10.25
C THR A 398 16.84 -5.65 8.92
N ARG A 399 17.95 -5.64 8.18
CA ARG A 399 18.18 -6.40 6.94
C ARG A 399 19.42 -7.25 7.06
N LEU A 400 19.38 -8.45 6.48
CA LEU A 400 20.50 -9.40 6.44
C LEU A 400 20.92 -9.62 4.99
N ARG A 401 22.23 -9.71 4.72
CA ARG A 401 22.74 -10.02 3.38
C ARG A 401 23.57 -11.29 3.38
N PHE A 402 23.36 -12.11 2.37
CA PHE A 402 24.02 -13.39 2.18
C PHE A 402 24.68 -13.40 0.79
N GLY A 403 25.97 -13.14 0.73
CA GLY A 403 26.75 -13.06 -0.51
C GLY A 403 27.62 -14.29 -0.75
N GLN A 404 28.24 -14.31 -1.93
CA GLN A 404 29.14 -15.35 -2.45
C GLN A 404 28.45 -16.69 -2.71
N MET A 405 27.13 -16.73 -2.86
CA MET A 405 26.39 -17.99 -2.94
C MET A 405 26.67 -18.74 -4.26
N SER A 406 26.66 -20.07 -4.27
CA SER A 406 26.74 -20.85 -5.52
C SER A 406 25.38 -20.94 -6.21
N VAL A 407 24.33 -21.07 -5.41
CA VAL A 407 22.93 -21.20 -5.84
C VAL A 407 22.05 -20.36 -4.92
N ILE A 408 21.07 -19.67 -5.51
CA ILE A 408 19.98 -19.00 -4.81
C ILE A 408 18.76 -19.91 -4.89
N ASP A 409 18.19 -20.30 -3.75
CA ASP A 409 17.03 -21.22 -3.68
C ASP A 409 15.70 -20.46 -3.45
N VAL A 410 15.73 -19.12 -3.47
CA VAL A 410 14.58 -18.23 -3.20
C VAL A 410 14.40 -17.15 -4.28
N SER A 411 13.27 -16.45 -4.29
CA SER A 411 12.99 -15.34 -5.22
C SER A 411 12.57 -14.06 -4.51
N ASP A 412 12.72 -12.91 -5.19
CA ASP A 412 12.27 -11.60 -4.71
C ASP A 412 10.82 -11.63 -4.20
N GLY A 413 10.61 -11.08 -2.99
CA GLY A 413 9.31 -11.02 -2.33
C GLY A 413 8.83 -12.33 -1.70
N GLN A 414 9.63 -13.40 -1.75
CA GLN A 414 9.32 -14.65 -1.05
C GLN A 414 9.37 -14.44 0.46
N GLN A 415 8.36 -14.98 1.17
CA GLN A 415 8.35 -15.07 2.63
C GLN A 415 9.08 -16.35 3.05
N VAL A 416 10.01 -16.24 3.98
CA VAL A 416 10.78 -17.35 4.53
C VAL A 416 10.58 -17.43 6.03
N LYS A 417 10.68 -18.65 6.57
CA LYS A 417 10.69 -18.91 8.00
C LYS A 417 12.11 -19.18 8.49
N ALA A 418 12.35 -18.95 9.78
CA ALA A 418 13.59 -19.36 10.40
C ALA A 418 13.85 -20.86 10.15
N GLY A 419 15.03 -21.18 9.62
CA GLY A 419 15.44 -22.54 9.22
C GLY A 419 15.11 -22.94 7.77
N ASP A 420 14.45 -22.09 6.99
CA ASP A 420 14.31 -22.32 5.55
C ASP A 420 15.67 -22.17 4.85
N VAL A 421 15.95 -23.03 3.87
CA VAL A 421 17.15 -22.91 3.02
C VAL A 421 16.93 -21.79 2.01
N ILE A 422 17.78 -20.76 2.08
CA ILE A 422 17.73 -19.59 1.17
C ILE A 422 18.71 -19.71 0.00
N GLY A 423 19.68 -20.61 0.12
CA GLY A 423 20.54 -21.03 -0.98
C GLY A 423 21.78 -21.74 -0.46
N ARG A 424 22.88 -21.69 -1.20
CA ARG A 424 24.05 -22.55 -0.96
C ARG A 424 25.35 -21.79 -0.97
N ILE A 425 26.28 -22.20 -0.10
CA ILE A 425 27.63 -21.65 -0.02
C ILE A 425 28.33 -21.78 -1.38
N GLY A 426 29.06 -20.75 -1.78
CA GLY A 426 29.82 -20.74 -3.02
C GLY A 426 30.99 -19.78 -2.98
N GLN A 427 31.33 -19.31 -4.17
CA GLN A 427 32.44 -18.38 -4.45
C GLN A 427 32.16 -17.61 -5.75
N SER A 428 30.90 -17.23 -5.97
CA SER A 428 30.44 -16.67 -7.25
C SER A 428 30.88 -15.22 -7.51
N GLY A 429 31.27 -14.47 -6.46
CA GLY A 429 31.82 -13.12 -6.55
C GLY A 429 33.34 -13.10 -6.31
N THR A 430 33.84 -12.01 -5.73
CA THR A 430 35.28 -11.81 -5.48
C THR A 430 35.72 -12.57 -4.22
N ALA A 431 35.93 -13.87 -4.35
CA ALA A 431 36.27 -14.79 -3.27
C ALA A 431 37.61 -15.53 -3.49
N THR A 432 38.39 -15.75 -2.43
CA THR A 432 39.61 -16.57 -2.48
C THR A 432 39.35 -18.07 -2.27
N GLY A 433 38.11 -18.44 -1.98
CA GLY A 433 37.64 -19.81 -1.77
C GLY A 433 36.22 -19.83 -1.21
N PRO A 434 35.56 -21.00 -1.11
CA PRO A 434 34.18 -21.11 -0.68
C PRO A 434 33.92 -20.56 0.73
N HIS A 435 33.03 -19.57 0.82
CA HIS A 435 32.58 -18.98 2.08
C HIS A 435 31.24 -18.25 1.89
N LEU A 436 30.54 -18.02 2.99
CA LEU A 436 29.42 -17.09 3.06
C LEU A 436 29.94 -15.74 3.53
N HIS A 437 29.66 -14.69 2.77
CA HIS A 437 29.81 -13.31 3.22
C HIS A 437 28.48 -12.85 3.82
N PHE A 438 28.44 -12.56 5.12
CA PHE A 438 27.21 -12.27 5.84
C PHE A 438 27.24 -10.89 6.49
N GLU A 439 26.22 -10.06 6.23
CA GLU A 439 26.11 -8.70 6.79
C GLU A 439 24.79 -8.52 7.54
N VAL A 440 24.81 -7.69 8.59
CA VAL A 440 23.63 -7.20 9.31
C VAL A 440 23.53 -5.70 9.11
N TRP A 441 22.36 -5.20 8.77
CA TRP A 441 22.10 -3.78 8.50
C TRP A 441 20.93 -3.29 9.33
N HIS A 442 21.13 -2.21 10.07
CA HIS A 442 20.05 -1.46 10.75
C HIS A 442 19.88 -0.11 10.06
N GLY A 443 18.74 0.09 9.39
CA GLY A 443 18.57 1.19 8.45
C GLY A 443 19.63 1.13 7.35
N ASP A 444 20.42 2.20 7.20
CA ASP A 444 21.49 2.30 6.20
C ASP A 444 22.90 2.06 6.77
N ARG A 445 23.01 1.50 7.98
CA ARG A 445 24.30 1.24 8.64
C ARG A 445 24.58 -0.26 8.75
N PRO A 446 25.72 -0.75 8.24
CA PRO A 446 26.16 -2.11 8.52
C PRO A 446 26.69 -2.18 9.96
N GLU A 447 26.26 -3.20 10.70
CA GLU A 447 26.69 -3.48 12.07
C GLU A 447 27.39 -4.84 12.15
N ASP A 448 28.16 -5.03 13.23
CA ASP A 448 28.89 -6.28 13.45
C ASP A 448 27.90 -7.44 13.68
N PRO A 449 27.87 -8.47 12.80
CA PRO A 449 27.00 -9.62 13.00
C PRO A 449 27.23 -10.38 14.32
N GLU A 450 28.42 -10.27 14.91
CA GLU A 450 28.73 -10.89 16.21
C GLU A 450 28.18 -10.09 17.40
N ALA A 451 27.83 -8.81 17.19
CA ALA A 451 27.21 -7.96 18.19
C ALA A 451 25.67 -8.01 18.15
N GLU A 452 25.07 -8.61 17.12
CA GLU A 452 23.63 -8.69 16.93
C GLU A 452 22.96 -9.60 17.99
N PRO A 453 22.07 -9.08 18.84
CA PRO A 453 21.48 -9.84 19.94
C PRO A 453 20.68 -11.06 19.47
N GLY A 454 21.07 -12.25 19.94
CA GLY A 454 20.35 -13.50 19.67
C GLY A 454 20.65 -14.14 18.31
N LEU A 455 21.44 -13.49 17.45
CA LEU A 455 21.86 -14.06 16.18
C LEU A 455 22.89 -15.18 16.39
N VAL A 456 22.66 -16.33 15.75
CA VAL A 456 23.58 -17.48 15.78
C VAL A 456 24.16 -17.68 14.39
N LEU A 457 25.47 -17.48 14.23
CA LEU A 457 26.12 -17.56 12.92
C LEU A 457 26.29 -19.02 12.43
N ALA A 458 26.60 -19.95 13.34
CA ALA A 458 26.59 -21.37 13.04
C ALA A 458 26.39 -22.22 14.30
N ASP A 459 25.78 -23.41 14.17
CA ASP A 459 25.64 -24.35 15.29
C ASP A 459 27.01 -24.83 15.81
N VAL A 460 27.98 -24.99 14.90
CA VAL A 460 29.38 -25.27 15.24
C VAL A 460 30.29 -24.25 14.58
N LEU A 461 30.70 -23.24 15.35
CA LEU A 461 31.65 -22.21 14.92
C LEU A 461 33.07 -22.54 15.39
N LYS A 462 34.02 -22.68 14.46
CA LYS A 462 35.45 -22.86 14.77
C LYS A 462 36.23 -21.58 14.48
N GLU A 463 36.98 -21.09 15.47
CA GLU A 463 37.86 -19.94 15.28
C GLU A 463 39.18 -20.36 14.63
N MET A 464 39.70 -19.50 13.76
CA MET A 464 41.03 -19.67 13.21
C MET A 464 42.07 -19.13 14.21
N ALA A 465 43.01 -19.98 14.66
CA ALA A 465 44.14 -19.51 15.46
C ALA A 465 44.94 -18.45 14.68
N PRO A 466 45.35 -17.34 15.34
CA PRO A 466 46.06 -16.26 14.66
C PRO A 466 47.36 -16.78 14.06
N ARG A 467 47.60 -16.51 12.75
CA ARG A 467 48.92 -16.69 12.16
C ARG A 467 49.88 -15.73 12.86
N SER A 468 50.80 -16.28 13.64
CA SER A 468 51.92 -15.54 14.23
C SER A 468 52.81 -14.96 13.12
N THR A 469 52.71 -13.65 12.90
CA THR A 469 53.82 -12.88 12.32
C THR A 469 54.44 -12.08 13.45
N GLY A 470 55.70 -12.41 13.79
CA GLY A 470 56.47 -11.70 14.81
C GLY A 470 56.66 -10.21 14.48
N PRO A 471 57.07 -9.39 15.46
CA PRO A 471 57.03 -7.95 15.36
C PRO A 471 58.19 -7.41 14.51
N ALA A 472 57.89 -6.44 13.65
CA ALA A 472 58.86 -5.57 12.97
C ALA A 472 58.38 -4.11 13.06
N PRO A 473 59.30 -3.12 13.05
CA PRO A 473 59.41 -2.11 14.09
C PRO A 473 58.55 -0.86 13.86
N ALA A 474 58.24 -0.18 14.97
CA ALA A 474 57.59 1.12 14.99
C ALA A 474 58.50 2.23 14.44
N ALA A 475 57.92 3.10 13.60
CA ALA A 475 58.41 4.45 13.30
C ALA A 475 57.22 5.43 13.48
N PRO A 476 57.47 6.68 13.90
CA PRO A 476 56.68 7.35 14.92
C PRO A 476 55.48 8.11 14.38
N ALA A 477 54.34 8.02 15.09
CA ALA A 477 53.21 8.92 14.93
C ALA A 477 53.43 10.21 15.76
N PRO A 478 52.83 11.35 15.37
CA PRO A 478 53.00 12.64 16.05
C PRO A 478 52.46 12.58 17.48
N GLN A 479 53.21 13.17 18.41
CA GLN A 479 52.80 13.30 19.80
C GLN A 479 51.58 14.21 19.92
N VAL A 480 50.41 13.61 20.12
CA VAL A 480 49.28 14.26 20.77
C VAL A 480 49.54 14.15 22.27
N GLN A 481 49.78 15.29 22.91
CA GLN A 481 49.88 15.39 24.37
C GLN A 481 48.60 14.83 25.00
N PRO A 482 48.70 14.07 26.11
CA PRO A 482 47.53 13.72 26.87
C PRO A 482 46.95 15.01 27.45
N ALA A 483 45.72 15.35 27.05
CA ALA A 483 44.91 16.27 27.82
C ALA A 483 44.83 15.69 29.23
N ALA A 484 45.31 16.47 30.20
CA ALA A 484 45.33 16.13 31.60
C ALA A 484 43.94 15.62 32.01
N ALA A 485 43.92 14.47 32.69
CA ALA A 485 42.75 14.05 33.44
C ALA A 485 42.34 15.22 34.35
N PRO A 486 41.04 15.57 34.44
CA PRO A 486 40.60 16.45 35.51
C PRO A 486 40.96 15.74 36.82
N ALA A 487 41.94 16.32 37.52
CA ALA A 487 42.28 15.98 38.88
C ALA A 487 41.08 16.38 39.75
N ASN A 488 40.12 15.47 39.89
CA ASN A 488 39.13 15.33 40.96
C ASN A 488 38.11 14.23 40.57
N ALA A 489 38.59 13.00 40.31
CA ALA A 489 37.73 11.83 40.41
C ALA A 489 37.83 11.31 41.85
N PRO A 490 36.77 11.33 42.66
CA PRO A 490 36.84 10.79 44.01
C PRO A 490 37.09 9.28 43.92
N THR A 491 38.19 8.84 44.53
CA THR A 491 38.51 7.44 44.78
C THR A 491 37.33 6.75 45.46
N ALA A 492 37.03 5.53 45.01
CA ALA A 492 35.95 4.67 45.48
C ALA A 492 35.70 4.80 46.99
N MET A 493 34.55 5.40 47.35
CA MET A 493 34.10 5.50 48.73
C MET A 493 33.42 4.17 49.15
N PRO A 494 33.77 3.56 50.29
CA PRO A 494 33.19 2.30 50.73
C PRO A 494 31.70 2.36 51.10
N ASP A 495 31.12 3.55 51.28
CA ASP A 495 29.69 3.75 51.61
C ASP A 495 29.02 4.67 50.58
N ALA A 496 29.11 4.31 49.29
CA ALA A 496 28.71 5.15 48.18
C ALA A 496 27.23 5.60 48.22
N CYS A 497 26.33 4.96 48.96
CA CYS A 497 24.89 5.25 48.87
C CYS A 497 24.35 6.32 49.83
N ALA A 498 25.12 6.72 50.83
CA ALA A 498 24.70 7.73 51.81
C ALA A 498 24.94 9.19 51.35
N ALA A 499 25.55 9.39 50.17
CA ALA A 499 26.15 10.66 49.75
C ALA A 499 25.57 11.27 48.45
N LEU A 500 24.34 10.87 48.05
CA LEU A 500 23.69 11.35 46.82
C LEU A 500 23.67 12.90 46.73
N ASP A 501 23.15 13.55 47.77
CA ASP A 501 23.00 15.01 47.83
C ASP A 501 24.33 15.79 47.81
N THR A 502 25.42 15.17 48.25
CA THR A 502 26.77 15.74 48.18
C THR A 502 27.38 15.58 46.79
N TRP A 503 27.19 14.43 46.14
CA TRP A 503 27.75 14.20 44.80
C TRP A 503 27.14 15.14 43.74
N PHE A 504 25.82 15.34 43.75
CA PHE A 504 25.17 16.24 42.79
C PHE A 504 25.48 17.72 43.01
N ARG A 505 25.81 18.10 44.25
CA ARG A 505 26.21 19.47 44.58
C ARG A 505 27.62 19.78 44.10
N ASP A 506 28.51 18.80 44.18
CA ASP A 506 29.94 18.97 43.91
C ASP A 506 30.34 18.54 42.49
N THR A 507 29.48 17.81 41.77
CA THR A 507 29.71 17.41 40.37
C THR A 507 29.10 18.46 39.41
N PRO A 508 29.93 19.30 38.77
CA PRO A 508 29.43 20.24 37.78
C PRO A 508 28.85 19.50 36.58
N THR A 509 27.82 20.09 35.98
CA THR A 509 27.25 19.61 34.72
C THR A 509 28.35 19.54 33.65
N PRO A 510 28.41 18.48 32.83
CA PRO A 510 29.42 18.36 31.78
C PRO A 510 29.46 19.56 30.84
N ASP A 511 30.65 20.07 30.51
CA ASP A 511 30.83 21.15 29.54
C ASP A 511 30.25 20.78 28.15
N SER A 512 30.24 19.49 27.81
CA SER A 512 29.62 18.96 26.58
C SER A 512 28.12 19.20 26.50
N TRP A 513 27.44 19.47 27.63
CA TRP A 513 26.01 19.76 27.68
C TRP A 513 25.69 21.24 27.60
N ALA A 514 26.69 22.13 27.70
CA ALA A 514 26.46 23.57 27.74
C ALA A 514 25.71 24.08 26.50
N ALA A 515 26.09 23.61 25.30
CA ALA A 515 25.41 23.99 24.05
C ALA A 515 23.95 23.49 24.04
N ARG A 516 23.72 22.23 24.39
CA ARG A 516 22.39 21.62 24.42
C ARG A 516 21.47 22.27 25.44
N LEU A 517 21.99 22.63 26.61
CA LEU A 517 21.24 23.34 27.64
C LEU A 517 20.90 24.78 27.24
N ASP A 518 21.79 25.44 26.50
CA ASP A 518 21.51 26.77 25.96
C ASP A 518 20.41 26.74 24.88
N GLU A 519 20.49 25.76 23.97
CA GLU A 519 19.45 25.49 22.96
C GLU A 519 18.10 25.16 23.62
N ALA A 520 18.10 24.29 24.63
CA ALA A 520 16.89 23.95 25.39
C ALA A 520 16.27 25.18 26.07
N ARG A 521 17.10 26.03 26.70
CA ARG A 521 16.65 27.27 27.33
C ARG A 521 15.99 28.21 26.32
N ILE A 522 16.58 28.37 25.13
CA ILE A 522 16.02 29.18 24.05
C ILE A 522 14.69 28.57 23.57
N ALA A 523 14.65 27.26 23.33
CA ALA A 523 13.45 26.56 22.89
C ALA A 523 12.28 26.71 23.88
N ASN A 524 12.53 26.49 25.17
CA ASN A 524 11.51 26.63 26.21
C ASN A 524 11.05 28.09 26.36
N ALA A 525 11.97 29.07 26.27
CA ALA A 525 11.62 30.49 26.32
C ALA A 525 10.72 30.93 25.15
N THR A 526 10.90 30.36 23.96
CA THR A 526 9.99 30.63 22.82
C THR A 526 8.56 30.13 23.05
N LEU A 527 8.39 29.15 23.96
CA LEU A 527 7.09 28.61 24.36
C LEU A 527 6.52 29.30 25.62
N GLY A 528 7.19 30.32 26.16
CA GLY A 528 6.80 31.00 27.40
C GLY A 528 7.06 30.18 28.67
N LEU A 529 7.88 29.12 28.58
CA LEU A 529 8.23 28.25 29.70
C LEU A 529 9.57 28.72 30.30
N GLU A 530 9.54 29.30 31.51
CA GLU A 530 10.75 29.69 32.24
C GLU A 530 11.27 28.53 33.12
N ILE A 531 12.26 27.79 32.62
CA ILE A 531 12.96 26.78 33.42
C ILE A 531 14.11 27.46 34.17
N SER A 532 13.99 27.57 35.50
CA SER A 532 15.10 28.01 36.35
C SER A 532 16.14 26.89 36.49
N PRO A 533 17.44 27.13 36.23
CA PRO A 533 18.50 26.11 36.30
C PRO A 533 18.67 25.42 37.66
N LYS A 534 18.06 25.96 38.72
CA LYS A 534 18.19 25.45 40.11
C LYS A 534 16.88 25.00 40.75
N ALA A 535 15.73 25.20 40.11
CA ALA A 535 14.44 25.03 40.77
C ALA A 535 13.40 24.24 39.98
N PHE A 536 13.73 23.75 38.78
CA PHE A 536 12.80 22.92 38.04
C PHE A 536 12.92 21.46 38.49
N ASN A 537 11.98 21.02 39.33
CA ASN A 537 11.74 19.62 39.62
C ASN A 537 10.41 19.26 38.93
N PRO A 538 10.41 18.54 37.80
CA PRO A 538 9.16 18.18 37.13
C PRO A 538 8.30 17.32 38.06
N GLU A 539 6.99 17.56 38.10
CA GLU A 539 6.08 16.66 38.81
C GLU A 539 6.15 15.28 38.14
N THR A 540 6.59 14.28 38.90
CA THR A 540 6.74 12.91 38.44
C THR A 540 5.49 12.11 38.77
N THR A 541 4.95 11.41 37.77
CA THR A 541 3.87 10.44 37.95
C THR A 541 4.45 9.08 38.34
N ALA A 542 5.62 8.74 37.78
CA ALA A 542 6.42 7.58 38.14
C ALA A 542 7.91 7.93 38.11
N TYR A 543 8.59 7.76 39.25
CA TYR A 543 10.03 7.99 39.34
C TYR A 543 10.80 6.91 38.55
N PRO A 544 11.84 7.29 37.76
CA PRO A 544 12.66 6.33 37.03
C PRO A 544 13.31 5.34 38.00
N LYS A 545 13.13 4.04 37.72
CA LYS A 545 13.82 2.97 38.45
C LYS A 545 14.93 2.42 37.57
N PRO A 546 16.19 2.82 37.80
CA PRO A 546 17.27 2.40 36.93
C PRO A 546 17.50 0.88 37.02
N ILE A 547 17.71 0.22 35.88
CA ILE A 547 17.99 -1.21 35.82
C ILE A 547 19.47 -1.43 36.15
N TYR A 548 19.77 -2.11 37.25
CA TYR A 548 21.14 -2.31 37.67
C TYR A 548 21.92 -3.19 36.66
N PRO A 549 23.03 -2.70 36.03
CA PRO A 549 23.76 -3.46 35.03
C PRO A 549 24.36 -4.75 35.58
N ARG A 550 24.22 -5.87 34.86
CA ARG A 550 24.78 -7.17 35.29
C ARG A 550 26.29 -7.12 35.53
N ALA A 551 27.03 -6.37 34.70
CA ALA A 551 28.48 -6.18 34.85
C ALA A 551 28.84 -5.43 36.14
N ALA A 552 28.02 -4.45 36.53
CA ALA A 552 28.19 -3.73 37.80
C ALA A 552 27.83 -4.63 38.99
N ALA A 553 26.77 -5.45 38.88
CA ALA A 553 26.30 -6.34 39.94
C ALA A 553 27.32 -7.44 40.24
N ALA A 554 27.92 -8.03 39.20
CA ALA A 554 28.98 -9.03 39.34
C ALA A 554 30.21 -8.49 40.10
N SER A 555 30.46 -7.19 40.00
CA SER A 555 31.59 -6.50 40.65
C SER A 555 31.19 -5.71 41.90
N LYS A 556 29.92 -5.79 42.35
CA LYS A 556 29.35 -5.04 43.47
C LYS A 556 29.66 -3.53 43.43
N LYS A 557 29.62 -2.93 42.24
CA LYS A 557 29.95 -1.50 42.04
C LYS A 557 28.74 -0.62 42.29
N SER A 558 28.81 0.36 43.19
CA SER A 558 27.80 1.41 43.30
C SER A 558 28.19 2.65 42.50
N GLY A 559 27.23 3.50 42.12
CA GLY A 559 27.52 4.68 41.30
C GLY A 559 26.37 5.68 41.21
N PHE A 560 26.69 6.85 40.67
CA PHE A 560 25.76 7.96 40.47
C PHE A 560 25.81 8.45 39.03
N CYS A 561 24.67 8.92 38.52
CA CYS A 561 24.57 9.48 37.18
C CYS A 561 23.73 10.76 37.16
N GLN A 562 24.18 11.77 36.43
CA GLN A 562 23.33 12.84 35.91
C GLN A 562 22.76 12.39 34.56
N VAL A 563 21.48 12.61 34.33
CA VAL A 563 20.84 12.33 33.03
C VAL A 563 20.16 13.58 32.50
N LEU A 564 20.54 14.01 31.30
CA LEU A 564 19.95 15.11 30.55
C LEU A 564 18.98 14.57 29.50
N PHE A 565 17.73 15.00 29.50
CA PHE A 565 16.70 14.55 28.56
C PHE A 565 15.64 15.62 28.31
N ASP A 566 14.76 15.34 27.36
CA ASP A 566 13.59 16.16 27.08
C ASP A 566 12.32 15.39 27.48
N ILE A 567 11.33 16.06 28.05
CA ILE A 567 10.01 15.48 28.34
C ILE A 567 9.15 15.65 27.10
N GLY A 568 8.75 14.56 26.47
CA GLY A 568 7.86 14.57 25.31
C GLY A 568 6.43 15.06 25.65
N PRO A 569 5.60 15.36 24.64
CA PRO A 569 4.20 15.75 24.84
C PRO A 569 3.34 14.64 25.49
N ASP A 570 3.82 13.40 25.45
CA ASP A 570 3.26 12.21 26.09
C ASP A 570 3.78 11.98 27.52
N GLY A 571 4.70 12.82 28.01
CA GLY A 571 5.26 12.73 29.36
C GLY A 571 6.44 11.78 29.51
N HIS A 572 6.88 11.13 28.42
CA HIS A 572 8.03 10.21 28.45
C HIS A 572 9.35 10.90 28.10
N PRO A 573 10.48 10.46 28.70
CA PRO A 573 11.78 11.04 28.40
C PRO A 573 12.26 10.63 27.00
N VAL A 574 12.80 11.59 26.26
CA VAL A 574 13.43 11.38 24.94
C VAL A 574 14.80 12.06 24.89
N ASN A 575 15.63 11.66 23.91
CA ASN A 575 16.98 12.20 23.69
C ASN A 575 17.89 12.15 24.95
N ALA A 576 17.84 11.08 25.73
CA ALA A 576 18.58 11.01 26.98
C ALA A 576 20.11 10.88 26.79
N GLU A 577 20.86 11.72 27.49
CA GLU A 577 22.31 11.64 27.65
C GLU A 577 22.64 11.45 29.13
N ALA A 578 23.60 10.57 29.46
CA ALA A 578 23.98 10.31 30.83
C ALA A 578 25.47 10.55 31.05
N ASN A 579 25.80 11.16 32.18
CA ASN A 579 27.15 11.30 32.70
C ASN A 579 27.23 10.63 34.07
N CYS A 580 28.03 9.58 34.17
CA CYS A 580 28.07 8.69 35.32
C CYS A 580 29.45 8.62 35.96
N SER A 581 29.50 8.31 37.25
CA SER A 581 30.74 8.06 37.99
C SER A 581 31.54 6.86 37.45
N ASP A 582 30.86 5.89 36.83
CA ASP A 582 31.47 4.75 36.12
C ASP A 582 30.73 4.53 34.79
N PRO A 583 31.43 4.37 33.66
CA PRO A 583 30.82 4.13 32.35
C PRO A 583 29.85 2.94 32.30
N VAL A 584 30.00 1.95 33.19
CA VAL A 584 29.12 0.78 33.26
C VAL A 584 27.64 1.14 33.48
N PHE A 585 27.36 2.31 34.07
CA PHE A 585 26.00 2.76 34.35
C PHE A 585 25.37 3.61 33.23
N VAL A 586 26.16 4.07 32.24
CA VAL A 586 25.71 5.06 31.24
C VAL A 586 24.51 4.57 30.43
N GLU A 587 24.58 3.35 29.89
CA GLU A 587 23.49 2.81 29.06
C GLU A 587 22.21 2.58 29.87
N SER A 588 22.35 2.08 31.11
CA SER A 588 21.20 1.93 32.01
C SER A 588 20.60 3.28 32.38
N ALA A 589 21.42 4.30 32.61
CA ALA A 589 20.98 5.61 33.00
C ALA A 589 20.25 6.33 31.86
N ARG A 590 20.67 6.13 30.61
CA ARG A 590 19.97 6.66 29.42
C ARG A 590 18.61 6.01 29.20
N ALA A 591 18.46 4.74 29.55
CA ALA A 591 17.25 3.99 29.26
C ALA A 591 16.01 4.52 30.01
N MET A 592 16.19 5.11 31.20
CA MET A 592 15.11 5.63 32.07
C MET A 592 13.79 4.85 31.97
N PRO A 593 13.80 3.53 32.21
CA PRO A 593 12.61 2.72 32.07
C PRO A 593 11.58 3.13 33.12
N ASP A 594 10.31 3.09 32.70
CA ASP A 594 9.14 3.42 33.53
C ASP A 594 9.10 4.87 34.05
N ALA A 595 9.90 5.77 33.49
CA ALA A 595 9.86 7.18 33.84
C ALA A 595 8.68 7.88 33.14
N GLU A 596 7.84 8.52 33.95
CA GLU A 596 6.68 9.28 33.46
C GLU A 596 6.58 10.60 34.22
N PHE A 597 6.56 11.69 33.46
CA PHE A 597 6.51 13.07 33.95
C PHE A 597 5.21 13.73 33.48
N VAL A 598 4.72 14.69 34.25
CA VAL A 598 3.60 15.52 33.81
C VAL A 598 4.02 16.33 32.58
N PRO A 599 3.32 16.22 31.42
CA PRO A 599 3.65 16.99 30.23
C PRO A 599 3.54 18.49 30.49
N ALA A 600 4.42 19.29 29.89
CA ALA A 600 4.29 20.73 29.91
C ALA A 600 3.12 21.15 29.00
N GLU A 601 2.23 22.02 29.48
CA GLU A 601 1.11 22.53 28.68
C GLU A 601 1.24 24.03 28.43
N VAL A 602 1.05 24.43 27.17
CA VAL A 602 0.93 25.83 26.75
C VAL A 602 -0.40 25.98 25.99
N ASP A 603 -1.25 26.89 26.44
CA ASP A 603 -2.61 27.10 25.90
C ASP A 603 -3.46 25.81 25.82
N GLY A 604 -3.30 24.89 26.79
CA GLY A 604 -4.04 23.62 26.87
C GLY A 604 -3.59 22.57 25.86
N LYS A 605 -2.37 22.70 25.30
CA LYS A 605 -1.73 21.68 24.45
C LYS A 605 -0.42 21.23 25.09
N ALA A 606 -0.22 19.92 25.15
CA ALA A 606 1.05 19.34 25.58
C ALA A 606 2.17 19.69 24.58
N VAL A 607 3.28 20.16 25.11
CA VAL A 607 4.48 20.57 24.38
C VAL A 607 5.71 19.88 24.98
N THR A 608 6.75 19.72 24.16
CA THR A 608 8.02 19.16 24.61
C THR A 608 8.74 20.15 25.52
N LEU A 609 9.16 19.70 26.71
CA LEU A 609 10.01 20.45 27.61
C LEU A 609 11.45 19.95 27.49
N SER A 610 12.36 20.77 26.96
CA SER A 610 13.72 20.34 26.70
C SER A 610 14.67 20.63 27.86
N GLY A 611 15.71 19.80 28.01
CA GLY A 611 16.86 20.11 28.87
C GLY A 611 16.66 19.89 30.37
N VAL A 612 15.91 18.85 30.75
CA VAL A 612 15.73 18.43 32.14
C VAL A 612 16.92 17.58 32.59
N ILE A 613 17.50 17.91 33.74
CA ILE A 613 18.57 17.12 34.36
C ILE A 613 18.02 16.40 35.58
N TYR A 614 18.17 15.07 35.60
CA TYR A 614 17.70 14.24 36.70
C TYR A 614 18.81 13.38 37.33
N PRO A 615 18.86 13.30 38.67
CA PRO A 615 19.82 12.46 39.38
C PRO A 615 19.40 10.99 39.46
N LEU A 616 20.27 10.06 39.08
CA LEU A 616 20.08 8.61 39.28
C LEU A 616 21.14 8.01 40.20
N GLN A 617 20.71 7.05 41.01
CA GLN A 617 21.53 6.33 41.97
C GLN A 617 21.49 4.82 41.73
N TYR A 618 22.67 4.20 41.73
CA TYR A 618 22.85 2.76 41.62
C TYR A 618 23.47 2.23 42.91
N CYS A 619 22.62 1.65 43.76
CA CYS A 619 23.02 1.09 45.05
C CYS A 619 22.88 -0.42 45.06
N ILE A 620 23.92 -1.09 45.56
CA ILE A 620 23.84 -2.48 45.97
C ILE A 620 23.81 -2.50 47.50
N GLU A 621 22.71 -2.99 48.08
CA GLU A 621 22.60 -3.28 49.52
C GLU A 621 23.23 -4.64 49.85
#